data_AF-A0A1H8ZPF6-F1
#
_entry.id   AF-A0A1H8ZPF6-F1
#
_cell.length_a   1.000
_cell.length_b   1.000
_cell.length_c   1.000
_cell.angle_alpha   90.00
_cell.angle_beta   90.00
_cell.angle_gamma   90.00
#
_symmetry.space_group_name_H-M   'P 1'
#
loop_
_entity.id
_entity.type
_entity.pdbx_description
1 polymer ?
#
loop_
_entity_poly.entity_id
_entity_poly.type
_entity_poly.pdbx_seq_one_letter_code
_entity_poly.pdbx_strand_id
1 'polypeptide(L)'
;MWPWGHLAIAYLVYTLYSRVRYGRSPRALPAIAVAIGSQFPDLIDKPLAWELGLLSSGRSLAHSITVASLLIPVVYAVGVRVGHRESAAAFAIGHVTHLVTDLPPMPFRGDFDGATYLFWPFLGPPEYGESGGVLVLFSRHSFSIRNTVQLAVFAIAIVVWYRDRVPGLGFAWRSVRRYVPLGE
;
A
#
# COMPACT_ATOMS: atom_id res chain seq x y z
N MET A 1 -3.91 -8.37 1.41
CA MET A 1 -4.56 -8.53 0.10
C MET A 1 -3.44 -8.74 -0.93
N TRP A 2 -3.75 -8.81 -2.22
CA TRP A 2 -2.71 -8.75 -3.25
C TRP A 2 -2.26 -7.30 -3.50
N PRO A 3 -1.03 -7.08 -4.01
CA PRO A 3 -0.49 -5.75 -4.29
C PRO A 3 -1.43 -4.84 -5.09
N TRP A 4 -2.07 -5.40 -6.14
CA TRP A 4 -3.04 -4.67 -6.97
C TRP A 4 -4.29 -4.27 -6.21
N GLY A 5 -4.75 -5.08 -5.26
CA GLY A 5 -5.91 -4.77 -4.43
C GLY A 5 -5.63 -3.58 -3.51
N HIS A 6 -4.48 -3.57 -2.85
CA HIS A 6 -4.05 -2.44 -2.01
C HIS A 6 -3.92 -1.17 -2.83
N LEU A 7 -3.25 -1.24 -3.98
CA LEU A 7 -3.09 -0.11 -4.88
C LEU A 7 -4.44 0.43 -5.37
N ALA A 8 -5.35 -0.46 -5.77
CA ALA A 8 -6.67 -0.09 -6.29
C ALA A 8 -7.48 0.71 -5.26
N ILE A 9 -7.63 0.17 -4.04
CA ILE A 9 -8.43 0.81 -3.00
C ILE A 9 -7.76 2.12 -2.57
N ALA A 10 -6.45 2.12 -2.34
CA ALA A 10 -5.71 3.32 -1.97
C ALA A 10 -5.84 4.43 -3.02
N TYR A 11 -5.76 4.08 -4.31
CA TYR A 11 -5.93 5.03 -5.40
C TYR A 11 -7.35 5.60 -5.44
N LEU A 12 -8.38 4.76 -5.34
CA LEU A 12 -9.78 5.21 -5.34
C LEU A 12 -10.10 6.12 -4.15
N VAL A 13 -9.64 5.77 -2.94
CA VAL A 13 -9.76 6.59 -1.73
C VAL A 13 -9.06 7.93 -1.92
N TYR A 14 -7.84 7.92 -2.47
CA TYR A 14 -7.11 9.16 -2.73
C TYR A 14 -7.75 10.01 -3.83
N THR A 15 -8.30 9.43 -4.89
CA THR A 15 -9.03 10.17 -5.92
C THR A 15 -10.25 10.86 -5.32
N LEU A 16 -11.02 10.18 -4.47
CA LEU A 16 -12.13 10.80 -3.75
C LEU A 16 -11.64 11.95 -2.85
N TYR A 17 -10.61 11.70 -2.04
CA TYR A 17 -9.99 12.73 -1.21
C TYR A 17 -9.54 13.94 -2.02
N SER A 18 -8.89 13.72 -3.18
CA SER A 18 -8.37 14.80 -4.03
C SER A 18 -9.49 15.66 -4.60
N ARG A 19 -10.59 15.02 -5.04
CA ARG A 19 -11.78 15.71 -5.56
C ARG A 19 -12.48 16.53 -4.48
N VAL A 20 -12.67 15.95 -3.29
CA VAL A 20 -13.31 16.64 -2.16
C VAL A 20 -12.45 17.77 -1.61
N ARG A 21 -11.15 17.54 -1.44
CA ARG A 21 -10.24 18.49 -0.77
C ARG A 21 -9.72 19.59 -1.69
N TYR A 22 -9.50 19.27 -2.97
CA TYR A 22 -8.83 20.16 -3.93
C TYR A 22 -9.68 20.48 -5.17
N GLY A 23 -10.86 19.88 -5.34
CA GLY A 23 -11.74 20.14 -6.48
C GLY A 23 -11.20 19.63 -7.83
N ARG A 24 -10.24 18.70 -7.83
CA ARG A 24 -9.56 18.22 -9.04
C ARG A 24 -9.15 16.76 -8.95
N SER A 25 -8.79 16.17 -10.09
CA SER A 25 -8.17 14.84 -10.16
C SER A 25 -6.76 14.80 -9.52
N PRO A 26 -6.29 13.60 -9.11
CA PRO A 26 -4.94 13.38 -8.61
C PRO A 26 -3.84 13.95 -9.50
N ARG A 27 -2.85 14.61 -8.90
CA ARG A 27 -1.60 15.00 -9.58
C ARG A 27 -0.62 13.82 -9.63
N ALA A 28 0.40 13.93 -10.48
CA ALA A 28 1.39 12.88 -10.69
C ALA A 28 2.17 12.49 -9.41
N LEU A 29 2.80 13.45 -8.73
CA LEU A 29 3.61 13.15 -7.53
C LEU A 29 2.77 12.55 -6.39
N PRO A 30 1.58 13.09 -6.06
CA PRO A 30 0.72 12.46 -5.06
C PRO A 30 0.22 11.07 -5.47
N ALA A 31 -0.12 10.84 -6.75
CA ALA A 31 -0.51 9.51 -7.22
C ALA A 31 0.63 8.49 -7.07
N ILE A 32 1.87 8.88 -7.36
CA ILE A 32 3.06 8.06 -7.10
C ILE A 32 3.21 7.80 -5.59
N ALA A 33 3.01 8.82 -4.76
CA ALA A 33 3.10 8.67 -3.31
C ALA A 33 2.01 7.74 -2.74
N VAL A 34 0.79 7.73 -3.29
CA VAL A 34 -0.24 6.72 -2.97
C VAL A 34 0.26 5.33 -3.31
N ALA A 35 0.81 5.14 -4.50
CA ALA A 35 1.32 3.85 -4.92
C ALA A 35 2.41 3.37 -3.95
N ILE A 36 3.39 4.21 -3.63
CA ILE A 36 4.44 3.89 -2.64
C ILE A 36 3.82 3.57 -1.27
N GLY A 37 2.97 4.46 -0.73
CA GLY A 37 2.36 4.26 0.59
C GLY A 37 1.54 2.97 0.67
N SER A 38 0.81 2.64 -0.40
CA SER A 38 -0.02 1.44 -0.50
C SER A 38 0.79 0.14 -0.58
N GLN A 39 2.08 0.19 -0.92
CA GLN A 39 2.94 -1.00 -0.99
C GLN A 39 4.00 -1.01 0.11
N PHE A 40 4.21 0.12 0.80
CA PHE A 40 5.28 0.30 1.78
C PHE A 40 5.30 -0.77 2.88
N PRO A 41 4.17 -1.15 3.52
CA PRO A 41 4.20 -2.20 4.55
C PRO A 41 4.75 -3.52 4.03
N ASP A 42 4.26 -3.96 2.88
CA ASP A 42 4.67 -5.19 2.21
C ASP A 42 6.13 -5.18 1.75
N LEU A 43 6.59 -4.04 1.22
CA LEU A 43 7.97 -3.89 0.75
C LEU A 43 9.00 -3.90 1.88
N ILE A 44 8.58 -3.63 3.12
CA ILE A 44 9.44 -3.70 4.30
C ILE A 44 9.32 -5.07 4.96
N ASP A 45 8.11 -5.48 5.36
CA ASP A 45 7.96 -6.63 6.24
C ASP A 45 8.25 -7.95 5.52
N LYS A 46 7.84 -8.09 4.25
CA LYS A 46 7.99 -9.36 3.52
C LYS A 46 9.46 -9.70 3.26
N PRO A 47 10.31 -8.80 2.73
CA PRO A 47 11.74 -9.12 2.59
C PRO A 47 12.44 -9.37 3.93
N LEU A 48 12.14 -8.56 4.94
CA LEU A 48 12.75 -8.70 6.27
C LEU A 48 12.35 -10.03 6.94
N ALA A 49 11.12 -10.51 6.72
CA ALA A 49 10.65 -11.78 7.27
C ALA A 49 11.09 -12.99 6.44
N TRP A 50 10.85 -12.97 5.13
CA TRP A 50 10.96 -14.15 4.27
C TRP A 50 12.38 -14.41 3.78
N GLU A 51 13.14 -13.37 3.49
CA GLU A 51 14.49 -13.50 2.90
C GLU A 51 15.57 -13.35 3.97
N LEU A 52 15.38 -12.45 4.93
CA LEU A 52 16.38 -12.15 5.96
C LEU A 52 16.10 -12.80 7.32
N GLY A 53 14.88 -13.28 7.57
CA GLY A 53 14.50 -13.88 8.85
C GLY A 53 14.58 -12.93 10.05
N LEU A 54 14.62 -11.61 9.83
CA LEU A 54 14.74 -10.59 10.87
C LEU A 54 13.42 -10.28 11.57
N LEU A 55 12.31 -10.58 10.90
CA LEU A 55 10.96 -10.46 11.46
C LEU A 55 10.31 -11.84 11.53
N SER A 56 9.57 -12.10 12.61
CA SER A 56 8.85 -13.37 12.80
C SER A 56 7.67 -13.55 11.84
N SER A 57 7.25 -12.50 11.14
CA SER A 57 6.11 -12.53 10.22
C SER A 57 6.26 -11.45 9.15
N GLY A 58 5.81 -11.76 7.92
CA GLY A 58 5.67 -10.82 6.81
C GLY A 58 4.60 -9.74 7.03
N ARG A 59 3.93 -9.75 8.20
CA ARG A 59 3.10 -8.68 8.75
C ARG A 59 3.49 -8.45 10.20
N SER A 60 4.24 -7.38 10.45
CA SER A 60 4.70 -7.00 11.79
C SER A 60 5.08 -5.52 11.86
N LEU A 61 6.34 -5.16 11.57
CA LEU A 61 6.93 -3.83 11.77
C LEU A 61 6.16 -2.73 11.02
N ALA A 62 6.15 -2.76 9.70
CA ALA A 62 5.55 -1.70 8.88
C ALA A 62 4.03 -1.88 8.71
N HIS A 63 3.48 -3.02 9.13
CA HIS A 63 2.04 -3.22 9.28
C HIS A 63 1.49 -2.78 10.65
N SER A 64 2.35 -2.29 11.56
CA SER A 64 1.96 -1.88 12.91
C SER A 64 1.37 -0.47 12.94
N ILE A 65 0.26 -0.30 13.68
CA ILE A 65 -0.28 1.03 13.99
C ILE A 65 0.66 1.81 14.92
N THR A 66 1.41 1.11 15.78
CA THR A 66 2.43 1.72 16.65
C THR A 66 3.49 2.40 15.78
N VAL A 67 4.02 1.70 14.78
CA VAL A 67 5.04 2.25 13.87
C VAL A 67 4.44 3.29 12.95
N ALA A 68 3.25 3.05 12.40
CA ALA A 68 2.55 4.03 11.56
C ALA A 68 2.29 5.36 12.29
N SER A 69 2.00 5.32 13.60
CA SER A 69 1.78 6.50 14.43
C SER A 69 3.00 7.41 14.54
N LEU A 70 4.21 6.85 14.34
CA LEU A 70 5.47 7.60 14.30
C LEU A 70 5.86 7.97 12.87
N LEU A 71 5.76 7.01 11.94
CA LEU A 71 6.15 7.17 10.54
C LEU A 71 5.34 8.27 9.85
N ILE A 72 4.01 8.25 9.96
CA ILE A 72 3.13 9.17 9.22
C ILE A 72 3.39 10.63 9.60
N PRO A 73 3.45 11.02 10.90
CA PRO A 73 3.80 12.38 11.28
C PRO A 73 5.17 12.83 10.78
N VAL A 74 6.18 11.94 10.81
CA VAL A 74 7.52 12.25 10.29
C VAL A 74 7.48 12.51 8.79
N VAL A 75 6.88 11.60 8.01
CA VAL A 75 6.73 11.76 6.56
C VAL A 75 5.96 13.04 6.23
N TYR A 76 4.89 13.32 6.97
CA TYR A 76 4.10 14.52 6.79
C TYR A 76 4.88 15.80 7.13
N ALA A 77 5.60 15.83 8.26
CA ALA A 77 6.42 16.96 8.66
C ALA A 77 7.55 17.23 7.65
N VAL A 78 8.25 16.19 7.20
CA VAL A 78 9.27 16.30 6.13
C VAL A 78 8.63 16.83 4.85
N GLY A 79 7.51 16.24 4.42
CA GLY A 79 6.78 16.66 3.23
C GLY A 79 6.33 18.12 3.27
N VAL A 80 5.90 18.62 4.43
CA VAL A 80 5.60 20.05 4.62
C VAL A 80 6.87 20.89 4.45
N ARG A 81 7.98 20.50 5.10
CA ARG A 81 9.25 21.25 5.02
C ARG A 81 9.81 21.35 3.60
N VAL A 82 9.62 20.32 2.78
CA VAL A 82 10.12 20.30 1.38
C VAL A 82 9.07 20.72 0.34
N GLY A 83 7.93 21.28 0.76
CA GLY A 83 6.90 21.78 -0.17
C GLY A 83 6.04 20.70 -0.86
N HIS A 84 6.08 19.46 -0.38
CA HIS A 84 5.36 18.30 -0.92
C HIS A 84 4.24 17.80 0.01
N ARG A 85 3.55 18.71 0.71
CA ARG A 85 2.46 18.39 1.65
C ARG A 85 1.38 17.47 1.07
N GLU A 86 0.96 17.71 -0.18
CA GLU A 86 -0.05 16.88 -0.85
C GLU A 86 0.45 15.43 -1.05
N SER A 87 1.69 15.25 -1.48
CA SER A 87 2.29 13.92 -1.66
C SER A 87 2.45 13.19 -0.32
N ALA A 88 2.80 13.90 0.75
CA ALA A 88 2.91 13.30 2.07
C ALA A 88 1.56 12.84 2.63
N ALA A 89 0.50 13.63 2.44
CA ALA A 89 -0.86 13.21 2.75
C ALA A 89 -1.28 11.99 1.90
N ALA A 90 -0.89 11.96 0.63
CA ALA A 90 -1.20 10.87 -0.29
C ALA A 90 -0.49 9.56 0.11
N PHE A 91 0.78 9.62 0.54
CA PHE A 91 1.49 8.49 1.14
C PHE A 91 0.76 7.98 2.39
N ALA A 92 0.38 8.89 3.30
CA ALA A 92 -0.33 8.52 4.54
C ALA A 92 -1.67 7.82 4.23
N ILE A 93 -2.44 8.35 3.28
CA ILE A 93 -3.69 7.73 2.81
C ILE A 93 -3.41 6.33 2.25
N GLY A 94 -2.37 6.16 1.43
CA GLY A 94 -1.97 4.86 0.90
C GLY A 94 -1.62 3.86 2.00
N HIS A 95 -0.79 4.28 2.96
CA HIS A 95 -0.33 3.43 4.07
C HIS A 95 -1.49 3.03 4.99
N VAL A 96 -2.32 3.98 5.41
CA VAL A 96 -3.50 3.69 6.26
C VAL A 96 -4.49 2.79 5.52
N THR A 97 -4.74 3.03 4.23
CA THR A 97 -5.61 2.17 3.43
C THR A 97 -5.06 0.76 3.34
N HIS A 98 -3.74 0.58 3.20
CA HIS A 98 -3.10 -0.73 3.26
C HIS A 98 -3.43 -1.44 4.58
N LEU A 99 -3.19 -0.80 5.72
CA LEU A 99 -3.46 -1.39 7.04
C LEU A 99 -4.93 -1.81 7.20
N VAL A 100 -5.86 -0.92 6.83
CA VAL A 100 -7.31 -1.17 6.93
C VAL A 100 -7.74 -2.34 6.02
N THR A 101 -7.21 -2.40 4.80
CA THR A 101 -7.58 -3.45 3.84
C THR A 101 -6.96 -4.82 4.17
N ASP A 102 -6.00 -4.84 5.10
CA ASP A 102 -5.42 -6.07 5.62
C ASP A 102 -6.06 -6.60 6.90
N LEU A 103 -6.96 -5.82 7.51
CA LEU A 103 -7.73 -6.29 8.65
C LEU A 103 -8.54 -7.54 8.27
N PRO A 104 -8.52 -8.59 9.11
CA PRO A 104 -9.40 -9.73 8.92
C PRO A 104 -10.88 -9.30 9.05
N PRO A 105 -11.83 -10.04 8.47
CA PRO A 105 -13.25 -9.70 8.53
C PRO A 105 -13.90 -9.79 9.93
N MET A 106 -13.16 -10.17 10.98
CA MET A 106 -13.68 -10.54 12.31
C MET A 106 -13.54 -9.56 13.49
N PRO A 107 -13.10 -8.28 13.39
CA PRO A 107 -13.00 -7.43 14.58
C PRO A 107 -14.36 -7.14 15.25
N PHE A 108 -15.49 -7.44 14.60
CA PHE A 108 -16.84 -7.23 15.14
C PHE A 108 -17.35 -8.35 16.07
N ARG A 109 -16.64 -9.48 16.19
CA ARG A 109 -17.00 -10.58 17.11
C ARG A 109 -16.15 -10.61 18.40
N GLY A 110 -15.26 -9.63 18.59
CA GLY A 110 -14.34 -9.58 19.74
C GLY A 110 -13.09 -10.46 19.62
N ASP A 111 -12.92 -11.13 18.48
CA ASP A 111 -11.72 -11.91 18.14
C ASP A 111 -10.69 -10.99 17.44
N PHE A 112 -9.63 -10.68 18.16
CA PHE A 112 -8.52 -9.83 17.69
C PHE A 112 -7.27 -10.63 17.32
N ASP A 113 -7.31 -11.95 17.40
CA ASP A 113 -6.11 -12.79 17.23
C ASP A 113 -5.50 -12.61 15.84
N GLY A 114 -6.34 -12.46 14.81
CA GLY A 114 -5.91 -12.18 13.44
C GLY A 114 -5.35 -10.77 13.20
N ALA A 115 -5.41 -9.87 14.18
CA ALA A 115 -5.02 -8.46 14.08
C ALA A 115 -3.93 -8.04 15.07
N THR A 116 -3.39 -8.97 15.87
CA THR A 116 -2.34 -8.67 16.88
C THR A 116 -1.09 -8.04 16.28
N TYR A 117 -0.78 -8.34 15.02
CA TYR A 117 0.34 -7.74 14.28
C TYR A 117 0.30 -6.20 14.25
N LEU A 118 -0.89 -5.59 14.36
CA LEU A 118 -1.04 -4.13 14.40
C LEU A 118 -0.34 -3.53 15.62
N PHE A 119 -0.18 -4.29 16.70
CA PHE A 119 0.37 -3.81 17.97
C PHE A 119 1.83 -4.19 18.17
N TRP A 120 2.52 -4.67 17.12
CA TRP A 120 3.97 -4.87 17.18
C TRP A 120 4.67 -3.58 17.66
N PRO A 121 5.66 -3.63 18.57
CA PRO A 121 6.36 -4.82 19.07
C PRO A 121 5.75 -5.45 20.33
N PHE A 122 4.59 -4.98 20.81
CA PHE A 122 4.05 -5.39 22.11
C PHE A 122 3.32 -6.74 22.07
N LEU A 123 2.71 -7.08 20.92
CA LEU A 123 2.07 -8.38 20.70
C LEU A 123 2.77 -9.13 19.57
N GLY A 124 2.83 -10.46 19.70
CA GLY A 124 3.30 -11.34 18.65
C GLY A 124 2.30 -11.39 17.48
N PRO A 125 2.77 -11.56 16.23
CA PRO A 125 1.88 -11.77 15.09
C PRO A 125 1.08 -13.06 15.28
N PRO A 126 -0.10 -13.18 14.64
CA PRO A 126 -0.82 -14.45 14.62
C PRO A 126 0.05 -15.55 14.02
N GLU A 127 -0.16 -16.80 14.43
CA GLU A 127 0.49 -17.95 13.81
C GLU A 127 0.01 -18.07 12.35
N TYR A 128 0.82 -17.55 11.44
CA TYR A 128 0.68 -17.83 10.02
C TYR A 128 1.43 -19.15 9.77
N GLY A 129 0.71 -20.19 9.32
CA GLY A 129 1.36 -21.41 8.84
C GLY A 129 2.41 -21.08 7.77
N GLU A 130 3.49 -21.87 7.69
CA GLU A 130 4.72 -21.58 6.92
C GLU A 130 4.49 -20.69 5.70
N SER A 131 4.84 -19.41 5.84
CA SER A 131 4.82 -18.45 4.75
C SER A 131 6.08 -18.65 3.91
N GLY A 132 5.99 -19.44 2.84
CA GLY A 132 7.02 -19.46 1.80
C GLY A 132 7.16 -18.09 1.13
N GLY A 133 8.23 -17.85 0.36
CA GLY A 133 8.43 -16.58 -0.35
C GLY A 133 7.32 -16.23 -1.36
N VAL A 134 7.38 -15.03 -1.96
CA VAL A 134 6.36 -14.51 -2.91
C VAL A 134 5.97 -15.55 -3.97
N LEU A 135 6.95 -16.27 -4.52
CA LEU A 135 6.73 -17.27 -5.57
C LEU A 135 5.90 -18.47 -5.09
N VAL A 136 6.07 -18.87 -3.83
CA VAL A 136 5.30 -19.95 -3.19
C VAL A 136 3.86 -19.51 -2.91
N LEU A 137 3.66 -18.27 -2.46
CA LEU A 137 2.30 -17.73 -2.33
C LEU A 137 1.60 -17.59 -3.69
N PHE A 138 2.34 -17.21 -4.73
CA PHE A 138 1.80 -17.09 -6.08
C PHE A 138 1.45 -18.45 -6.67
N SER A 139 2.28 -19.47 -6.51
CA SER A 139 2.00 -20.82 -7.02
C SER A 139 0.82 -21.50 -6.31
N ARG A 140 0.55 -21.14 -5.06
CA ARG A 140 -0.62 -21.58 -4.28
C ARG A 140 -1.87 -20.71 -4.51
N HIS A 141 -1.79 -19.71 -5.39
CA HIS A 141 -2.91 -18.82 -5.66
C HIS A 141 -4.06 -19.57 -6.30
N SER A 142 -5.23 -19.54 -5.66
CA SER A 142 -6.48 -20.07 -6.21
C SER A 142 -7.48 -18.96 -6.51
N PHE A 143 -8.38 -19.19 -7.46
CA PHE A 143 -9.53 -18.31 -7.69
C PHE A 143 -10.49 -18.40 -6.52
N SER A 144 -10.49 -17.37 -5.68
CA SER A 144 -11.43 -17.19 -4.57
C SER A 144 -12.30 -15.96 -4.83
N ILE A 145 -13.50 -15.90 -4.23
CA ILE A 145 -14.38 -14.72 -4.29
C ILE A 145 -13.63 -13.43 -3.90
N ARG A 146 -12.76 -13.53 -2.89
CA ARG A 146 -11.90 -12.44 -2.42
C ARG A 146 -10.95 -11.94 -3.52
N ASN A 147 -10.39 -12.83 -4.33
CA ASN A 147 -9.51 -12.44 -5.44
C ASN A 147 -10.31 -11.83 -6.59
N THR A 148 -11.48 -12.39 -6.91
CA THR A 148 -12.38 -11.83 -7.93
C THR A 148 -12.80 -10.40 -7.57
N VAL A 149 -13.18 -10.15 -6.32
CA VAL A 149 -13.51 -8.80 -5.84
C VAL A 149 -12.31 -7.85 -5.98
N GLN A 150 -11.11 -8.28 -5.59
CA GLN A 150 -9.90 -7.46 -5.74
C GLN A 150 -9.61 -7.11 -7.21
N LEU A 151 -9.76 -8.06 -8.13
CA LEU A 151 -9.58 -7.83 -9.56
C LEU A 151 -10.64 -6.88 -10.12
N ALA A 152 -11.90 -7.02 -9.70
CA ALA A 152 -12.97 -6.10 -10.10
C ALA A 152 -12.71 -4.67 -9.62
N VAL A 153 -12.30 -4.50 -8.35
CA VAL A 153 -11.94 -3.19 -7.79
C VAL A 153 -10.71 -2.62 -8.50
N PHE A 154 -9.73 -3.46 -8.84
CA PHE A 154 -8.57 -3.05 -9.63
C PHE A 154 -8.95 -2.60 -11.04
N ALA A 155 -9.86 -3.29 -11.72
CA ALA A 155 -10.39 -2.86 -13.02
C ALA A 155 -11.11 -1.50 -12.94
N ILE A 156 -11.91 -1.28 -11.89
CA ILE A 156 -12.54 0.02 -11.62
C ILE A 156 -11.48 1.10 -11.40
N ALA A 157 -10.45 0.82 -10.60
CA ALA A 157 -9.34 1.75 -10.37
C ALA A 157 -8.61 2.11 -11.66
N ILE A 158 -8.39 1.16 -12.57
CA ILE A 158 -7.81 1.42 -13.90
C ILE A 158 -8.70 2.39 -14.70
N VAL A 159 -10.00 2.17 -14.74
CA VAL A 159 -10.94 3.05 -15.45
C VAL A 159 -10.91 4.47 -14.87
N VAL A 160 -10.90 4.59 -13.54
CA VAL A 160 -10.80 5.90 -12.86
C VAL A 160 -9.46 6.56 -13.14
N TRP A 161 -8.35 5.81 -13.07
CA TRP A 161 -7.00 6.31 -13.34
C TRP A 161 -6.86 6.80 -14.78
N TYR A 162 -7.46 6.09 -15.74
CA TYR A 162 -7.54 6.52 -17.13
C TYR A 162 -8.34 7.83 -17.27
N ARG A 163 -9.51 7.93 -16.62
CA ARG A 163 -10.32 9.16 -16.60
C ARG A 163 -9.63 10.34 -15.92
N ASP A 164 -8.76 10.07 -14.96
CA ASP A 164 -7.89 11.06 -14.29
C ASP A 164 -6.67 11.46 -15.17
N ARG A 165 -6.62 10.99 -16.42
CA ARG A 165 -5.54 11.23 -17.39
C ARG A 165 -4.19 10.64 -16.97
N VAL A 166 -4.23 9.41 -16.44
CA VAL A 166 -3.05 8.57 -16.15
C VAL A 166 -1.95 9.28 -15.33
N PRO A 167 -2.29 9.88 -14.17
CA PRO A 167 -1.32 10.59 -13.35
C PRO A 167 -0.15 9.67 -12.96
N GLY A 168 1.07 10.19 -13.07
CA GLY A 168 2.32 9.49 -12.71
C GLY A 168 3.03 8.79 -13.88
N LEU A 169 2.30 8.35 -14.91
CA LEU A 169 2.88 7.56 -16.02
C LEU A 169 3.98 8.31 -16.77
N GLY A 170 3.74 9.58 -17.10
CA GLY A 170 4.72 10.41 -17.80
C GLY A 170 5.98 10.71 -16.99
N PHE A 171 5.93 10.65 -15.65
CA PHE A 171 7.11 10.77 -14.80
C PHE A 171 7.94 9.48 -14.81
N ALA A 172 7.29 8.32 -14.68
CA ALA A 172 7.96 7.02 -14.78
C ALA A 172 8.70 6.88 -16.12
N TRP A 173 8.04 7.23 -17.23
CA TRP A 173 8.63 7.13 -18.57
C TRP A 173 9.83 8.05 -18.77
N ARG A 174 9.77 9.30 -18.29
CA ARG A 174 10.88 10.26 -18.39
C ARG A 174 12.07 9.85 -17.53
N SER A 175 11.83 9.33 -16.33
CA SER A 175 12.91 8.83 -15.47
C SER A 175 13.61 7.63 -16.12
N VAL A 176 12.87 6.69 -16.71
CA VAL A 176 13.47 5.55 -17.43
C VAL A 176 14.30 6.00 -18.63
N ARG A 177 13.80 6.91 -19.47
CA ARG A 177 14.58 7.45 -20.63
C ARG A 177 15.83 8.23 -20.21
N ARG A 178 15.87 8.77 -18.99
CA ARG A 178 17.04 9.51 -18.49
C ARG A 178 18.23 8.60 -18.15
N TYR A 179 17.97 7.32 -17.85
CA TYR A 179 18.98 6.34 -17.47
C TYR A 179 19.22 5.26 -18.54
N VAL A 180 18.30 5.11 -19.49
CA VAL A 180 18.46 4.25 -20.67
C VAL A 180 18.34 5.13 -21.91
N PRO A 181 19.46 5.64 -22.45
CA PRO A 181 19.44 6.24 -23.77
C PRO A 181 19.17 5.11 -24.77
N LEU A 182 17.92 4.91 -25.11
CA LEU A 182 17.58 4.13 -26.30
C LEU A 182 18.10 4.96 -27.47
N GLY A 183 19.22 4.50 -28.06
CA GLY A 183 19.81 5.13 -29.23
C GLY A 183 18.76 5.27 -30.33
N GLU A 184 18.66 6.47 -30.87
CA GLU A 184 18.05 6.71 -32.18
C GLU A 184 19.03 6.35 -33.28
#